data_AF-A0A199VEG6-F1
#
_entry.id   AF-A0A199VEG6-F1
#
_cell.length_a   1.000
_cell.length_b   1.000
_cell.length_c   1.000
_cell.angle_alpha   90.00
_cell.angle_beta   90.00
_cell.angle_gamma   90.00
#
_symmetry.space_group_name_H-M   'P 1'
#
loop_
_entity.id
_entity.type
_entity.pdbx_description
1 polymer ?
#
loop_
_entity_poly.entity_id
_entity_poly.type
_entity_poly.pdbx_seq_one_letter_code
_entity_poly.pdbx_strand_id
1 'polypeptide(L)'
;MTTTPDSGRSNHLPASLVANLQSVLIGRGRGGGGDGEESGETKPTPSSEAAEAEAEEETGAPSNAAEATVAESDPAGDGSEKVKKPVVLVTNADGIGSPGLTSLVEALVRGGQCDVSVCAPESNKSASAHSVTIRETLAVTSVEITGAKAFEVTGTPADCVSLALSGALFSWSRPALVISGINSGSVCGHQIFYSGAVAGAREALMHGIPSLCISLHWKKDESQESDFKDAVDICMPLIQAAIRDIEKGSFPRSCILNIGIPRFPSANKGFKLTRQSLWKLTPNWQAITANRNPSAAHFMSMHQSLGVQLAQLGKDASAAGAARRINAQRKTVEVESVAAAGKPETREVVKKFFRLEFLDKQQEDLDEDLDFRALEDGFVSSLFLSLSLSL
;
A
#
# COMPACT_ATOMS: atom_id res chain seq x y z
N MET A 1 33.93 43.33 1.48
CA MET A 1 33.75 41.88 1.66
C MET A 1 32.57 41.68 2.58
N THR A 2 31.38 41.54 1.99
CA THR A 2 30.10 41.40 2.69
C THR A 2 29.56 40.02 2.35
N THR A 3 29.58 39.13 3.33
CA THR A 3 29.04 37.77 3.25
C THR A 3 27.54 37.82 3.51
N THR A 4 26.74 37.50 2.50
CA THR A 4 25.32 37.15 2.62
C THR A 4 25.18 35.78 3.30
N PRO A 5 24.29 35.60 4.30
CA PRO A 5 23.98 34.29 4.82
C PRO A 5 23.05 33.55 3.85
N ASP A 6 23.42 32.31 3.61
CA ASP A 6 22.73 31.33 2.77
C ASP A 6 21.31 31.06 3.27
N SER A 7 20.33 31.16 2.36
CA SER A 7 18.92 30.92 2.66
C SER A 7 18.65 29.43 2.79
N GLY A 8 18.48 28.95 4.02
CA GLY A 8 17.99 27.61 4.30
C GLY A 8 16.67 27.34 3.59
N ARG A 9 16.69 26.48 2.58
CA ARG A 9 15.49 25.97 1.91
C ARG A 9 14.94 24.81 2.73
N SER A 10 14.05 25.14 3.65
CA SER A 10 13.17 24.18 4.31
C SER A 10 12.24 23.54 3.28
N ASN A 11 12.11 22.21 3.36
CA ASN A 11 11.08 21.42 2.69
C ASN A 11 9.69 21.88 3.17
N HIS A 12 9.19 22.97 2.61
CA HIS A 12 7.83 23.43 2.88
C HIS A 12 6.89 22.74 1.89
N LEU A 13 6.01 21.91 2.44
CA LEU A 13 4.83 21.44 1.71
C LEU A 13 4.05 22.65 1.18
N PRO A 14 3.42 22.55 -0.01
CA PRO A 14 2.61 23.63 -0.54
C PRO A 14 1.58 24.10 0.49
N ALA A 15 1.47 25.42 0.71
CA ALA A 15 0.56 25.98 1.71
C ALA A 15 -0.91 25.58 1.47
N SER A 16 -1.30 25.39 0.20
CA SER A 16 -2.62 24.88 -0.18
C SER A 16 -2.89 23.46 0.33
N LEU A 17 -1.86 22.60 0.36
CA LEU A 17 -1.98 21.24 0.86
C LEU A 17 -2.07 21.22 2.38
N VAL A 18 -1.24 22.02 3.06
CA VAL A 18 -1.32 22.17 4.52
C VAL A 18 -2.69 22.70 4.91
N ALA A 19 -3.22 23.69 4.18
CA ALA A 19 -4.57 24.21 4.37
C ALA A 19 -5.66 23.18 4.07
N ASN A 20 -5.52 22.36 3.02
CA ASN A 20 -6.47 21.30 2.68
C ASN A 20 -6.49 20.20 3.75
N LEU A 21 -5.31 19.73 4.17
CA LEU A 21 -5.18 18.80 5.28
C LEU A 21 -5.82 19.41 6.53
N GLN A 22 -5.42 20.62 6.93
CA GLN A 22 -6.00 21.36 8.06
C GLN A 22 -7.52 21.52 7.95
N SER A 23 -8.08 21.72 6.76
CA SER A 23 -9.53 21.80 6.55
C SER A 23 -10.23 20.46 6.81
N VAL A 24 -9.61 19.35 6.41
CA VAL A 24 -10.06 17.99 6.76
C VAL A 24 -9.94 17.77 8.28
N LEU A 25 -8.91 18.32 8.93
CA LEU A 25 -8.73 18.25 10.39
C LEU A 25 -9.81 19.03 11.16
N ILE A 26 -10.13 20.24 10.70
CA ILE A 26 -11.09 21.15 11.35
C ILE A 26 -12.53 20.67 11.17
N GLY A 27 -12.85 20.06 10.02
CA GLY A 27 -14.20 19.53 9.73
C GLY A 27 -14.70 18.47 10.73
N ARG A 28 -13.79 17.73 11.38
CA ARG A 28 -14.12 16.75 12.42
C ARG A 28 -14.41 17.37 13.79
N GLY A 29 -13.85 18.54 14.09
CA GLY A 29 -14.06 19.22 15.38
C GLY A 29 -15.48 19.76 15.59
N ARG A 30 -16.34 19.71 14.57
CA ARG A 30 -17.72 20.24 14.61
C ARG A 30 -18.82 19.17 14.53
N GLY A 31 -18.48 17.89 14.47
CA GLY A 31 -19.44 16.79 14.31
C GLY A 31 -19.47 15.85 15.50
N GLY A 32 -19.95 16.28 16.67
CA GLY A 32 -20.12 15.39 17.83
C GLY A 32 -20.63 16.05 19.11
N GLY A 33 -21.94 16.30 19.18
CA GLY A 33 -22.79 16.48 20.40
C GLY A 33 -22.57 17.75 21.23
N GLY A 34 -23.58 18.52 21.67
CA GLY A 34 -25.04 18.44 21.57
C GLY A 34 -25.65 19.67 22.28
N ASP A 35 -26.74 20.17 21.71
CA ASP A 35 -27.86 21.00 22.21
C ASP A 35 -27.66 21.99 23.38
N GLY A 36 -28.01 23.25 23.12
CA GLY A 36 -28.36 24.21 24.15
C GLY A 36 -28.32 25.68 23.73
N GLU A 37 -29.51 26.27 23.59
CA GLU A 37 -29.86 27.70 23.73
C GLU A 37 -29.90 28.62 22.50
N GLU A 38 -31.14 29.07 22.26
CA GLU A 38 -31.59 30.17 21.43
C GLU A 38 -31.00 31.52 21.88
N SER A 39 -30.60 32.32 20.90
CA SER A 39 -30.92 33.75 20.75
C SER A 39 -30.27 34.17 19.42
N GLY A 40 -30.99 34.72 18.46
CA GLY A 40 -31.75 35.96 18.58
C GLY A 40 -30.97 37.03 17.81
N GLU A 41 -31.54 37.42 16.68
CA GLU A 41 -31.35 38.72 16.00
C GLU A 41 -30.35 38.89 14.83
N THR A 42 -31.00 39.17 13.70
CA THR A 42 -30.72 40.20 12.68
C THR A 42 -29.66 39.99 11.60
N LYS A 43 -30.21 39.61 10.44
CA LYS A 43 -29.81 40.03 9.08
C LYS A 43 -29.62 41.56 9.03
N PRO A 44 -28.71 42.09 8.18
CA PRO A 44 -29.22 42.67 6.94
C PRO A 44 -28.32 42.43 5.71
N THR A 45 -28.97 42.46 4.56
CA THR A 45 -28.45 42.76 3.21
C THR A 45 -29.46 43.72 2.57
N PRO A 46 -29.17 44.43 1.45
CA PRO A 46 -27.91 44.98 0.94
C PRO A 46 -28.07 46.47 0.48
N SER A 47 -26.98 47.14 0.10
CA SER A 47 -27.00 48.38 -0.71
C SER A 47 -25.81 48.32 -1.68
N SER A 48 -26.02 48.05 -2.97
CA SER A 48 -26.27 49.02 -4.06
C SER A 48 -25.21 50.11 -4.16
N GLU A 49 -24.34 50.02 -5.16
CA GLU A 49 -23.93 51.16 -5.97
C GLU A 49 -23.32 50.67 -7.29
N ALA A 50 -23.66 51.38 -8.36
CA ALA A 50 -23.40 51.08 -9.76
C ALA A 50 -22.44 52.13 -10.35
N ALA A 51 -21.65 51.74 -11.36
CA ALA A 51 -21.08 52.58 -12.43
C ALA A 51 -20.53 51.61 -13.51
N GLU A 52 -21.20 51.46 -14.67
CA GLU A 52 -20.91 52.14 -15.96
C GLU A 52 -19.47 51.85 -16.45
N ALA A 53 -19.23 50.89 -17.37
CA ALA A 53 -19.48 50.84 -18.81
C ALA A 53 -18.53 51.71 -19.65
N GLU A 54 -17.60 51.08 -20.39
CA GLU A 54 -17.22 51.46 -21.76
C GLU A 54 -16.77 50.21 -22.53
N ALA A 55 -17.17 50.15 -23.80
CA ALA A 55 -16.95 49.09 -24.77
C ALA A 55 -16.06 49.64 -25.89
N GLU A 56 -15.20 48.79 -26.45
CA GLU A 56 -14.74 48.95 -27.84
C GLU A 56 -14.72 47.59 -28.55
N GLU A 57 -15.39 47.61 -29.70
CA GLU A 57 -15.55 46.59 -30.72
C GLU A 57 -14.58 46.96 -31.85
N GLU A 58 -13.84 46.00 -32.41
CA GLU A 58 -13.57 46.06 -33.86
C GLU A 58 -13.24 44.70 -34.47
N THR A 59 -13.71 44.59 -35.70
CA THR A 59 -14.00 43.44 -36.54
C THR A 59 -12.84 43.03 -37.47
N GLY A 60 -12.84 41.79 -37.99
CA GLY A 60 -12.13 41.49 -39.23
C GLY A 60 -11.81 40.02 -39.51
N ALA A 61 -12.76 39.28 -40.10
CA ALA A 61 -12.53 38.09 -40.94
C ALA A 61 -12.26 38.55 -42.42
N PRO A 62 -12.01 37.71 -43.46
CA PRO A 62 -12.21 36.25 -43.57
C PRO A 62 -11.18 35.45 -44.41
N SER A 63 -11.31 34.09 -44.47
CA SER A 63 -11.54 33.33 -45.74
C SER A 63 -11.38 31.79 -45.62
N ASN A 64 -12.48 31.09 -45.91
CA ASN A 64 -12.74 29.76 -46.52
C ASN A 64 -11.66 28.69 -46.77
N ALA A 65 -12.01 27.43 -46.45
CA ALA A 65 -12.33 26.30 -47.36
C ALA A 65 -12.28 24.96 -46.56
N ALA A 66 -13.41 24.34 -46.19
CA ALA A 66 -14.19 23.34 -46.96
C ALA A 66 -13.43 22.02 -47.25
N GLU A 67 -13.71 20.98 -46.47
CA GLU A 67 -13.85 19.60 -46.98
C GLU A 67 -14.73 18.77 -46.03
N ALA A 68 -15.68 18.03 -46.62
CA ALA A 68 -16.75 17.31 -45.95
C ALA A 68 -16.51 15.80 -46.06
N THR A 69 -16.69 15.06 -44.96
CA THR A 69 -16.88 13.60 -44.99
C THR A 69 -17.97 13.16 -44.01
N VAL A 70 -19.05 12.66 -44.63
CA VAL A 70 -20.12 11.75 -44.23
C VAL A 70 -20.09 11.18 -42.80
N ALA A 71 -21.14 11.46 -42.03
CA ALA A 71 -21.49 10.78 -40.79
C ALA A 71 -22.76 9.93 -40.99
N GLU A 72 -22.67 8.63 -40.69
CA GLU A 72 -23.81 7.74 -40.53
C GLU A 72 -24.51 8.01 -39.20
N SER A 73 -25.84 7.97 -39.24
CA SER A 73 -26.75 8.25 -38.13
C SER A 73 -27.04 6.98 -37.32
N ASP A 74 -26.63 6.97 -36.04
CA ASP A 74 -27.15 6.04 -35.03
C ASP A 74 -28.24 6.72 -34.18
N PRO A 75 -29.26 5.97 -33.71
CA PRO A 75 -30.45 6.54 -33.11
C PRO A 75 -30.21 7.00 -31.67
N ALA A 76 -30.90 8.08 -31.30
CA ALA A 76 -30.88 8.74 -30.01
C ALA A 76 -31.07 7.77 -28.83
N GLY A 77 -30.02 7.60 -28.03
CA GLY A 77 -30.04 7.00 -26.71
C GLY A 77 -29.59 8.03 -25.66
N ASP A 78 -30.46 8.26 -24.68
CA ASP A 78 -30.29 8.99 -23.41
C ASP A 78 -28.85 9.40 -23.05
N GLY A 79 -28.54 10.67 -23.31
CA GLY A 79 -27.20 11.28 -23.20
C GLY A 79 -26.82 11.74 -21.80
N SER A 80 -26.96 10.90 -20.78
CA SER A 80 -26.15 11.09 -19.57
C SER A 80 -24.73 10.58 -19.88
N GLU A 81 -23.79 11.47 -20.21
CA GLU A 81 -22.36 11.12 -20.20
C GLU A 81 -22.05 10.55 -18.81
N LYS A 82 -21.87 9.22 -18.72
CA LYS A 82 -21.36 8.61 -17.49
C LYS A 82 -19.96 9.16 -17.27
N VAL A 83 -19.85 10.14 -16.38
CA VAL A 83 -18.57 10.65 -15.89
C VAL A 83 -17.73 9.44 -15.48
N LYS A 84 -16.62 9.22 -16.20
CA LYS A 84 -15.76 8.08 -15.98
C LYS A 84 -15.13 8.20 -14.59
N LYS A 85 -15.46 7.28 -13.69
CA LYS A 85 -14.94 7.31 -12.33
C LYS A 85 -13.42 7.13 -12.32
N PRO A 86 -12.69 7.80 -11.42
CA PRO A 86 -11.26 7.58 -11.26
C PRO A 86 -11.01 6.13 -10.81
N VAL A 87 -9.96 5.51 -11.34
CA VAL A 87 -9.54 4.17 -10.91
C VAL A 87 -8.58 4.28 -9.73
N VAL A 88 -8.83 3.52 -8.66
CA VAL A 88 -7.92 3.38 -7.52
C VAL A 88 -7.40 1.94 -7.50
N LEU A 89 -6.07 1.79 -7.53
CA LEU A 89 -5.40 0.51 -7.35
C LEU A 89 -5.02 0.32 -5.88
N VAL A 90 -5.38 -0.81 -5.29
CA VAL A 90 -5.08 -1.16 -3.90
C VAL A 90 -4.11 -2.34 -3.85
N THR A 91 -3.10 -2.23 -3.00
CA THR A 91 -2.15 -3.29 -2.65
C THR A 91 -1.89 -3.25 -1.14
N ASN A 92 -1.07 -4.17 -0.63
CA ASN A 92 -0.55 -4.13 0.74
C ASN A 92 0.71 -5.01 0.85
N ALA A 93 1.22 -5.17 2.07
CA ALA A 93 2.28 -6.13 2.36
C ALA A 93 1.84 -7.28 3.27
N ASP A 94 0.63 -7.27 3.86
CA ASP A 94 0.15 -8.36 4.71
C ASP A 94 -0.45 -9.53 3.92
N GLY A 95 -0.80 -9.30 2.66
CA GLY A 95 -1.41 -10.26 1.76
C GLY A 95 -2.89 -9.97 1.48
N ILE A 96 -3.40 -10.59 0.43
CA ILE A 96 -4.71 -10.28 -0.15
C ILE A 96 -5.90 -10.57 0.78
N GLY A 97 -5.75 -11.53 1.70
CA GLY A 97 -6.75 -11.88 2.71
C GLY A 97 -6.66 -11.08 4.02
N SER A 98 -5.78 -10.07 4.10
CA SER A 98 -5.59 -9.34 5.36
C SER A 98 -6.81 -8.48 5.74
N PRO A 99 -7.14 -8.37 7.04
CA PRO A 99 -8.31 -7.59 7.49
C PRO A 99 -8.21 -6.11 7.11
N GLY A 100 -7.00 -5.54 7.11
CA GLY A 100 -6.76 -4.14 6.74
C GLY A 100 -7.00 -3.85 5.26
N LEU A 101 -6.59 -4.75 4.35
CA LEU A 101 -6.88 -4.61 2.91
C LEU A 101 -8.37 -4.82 2.63
N THR A 102 -8.98 -5.86 3.19
CA THR A 102 -10.39 -6.16 2.95
C THR A 102 -11.30 -5.02 3.43
N SER A 103 -11.02 -4.46 4.61
CA SER A 103 -11.77 -3.33 5.16
C SER A 103 -11.64 -2.07 4.29
N LEU A 104 -10.44 -1.78 3.79
CA LEU A 104 -10.21 -0.63 2.91
C LEU A 104 -10.95 -0.79 1.58
N VAL A 105 -10.84 -1.95 0.92
CA VAL A 105 -11.51 -2.23 -0.35
C VAL A 105 -13.02 -2.14 -0.19
N GLU A 106 -13.57 -2.71 0.87
CA GLU A 106 -15.00 -2.63 1.17
C GLU A 106 -15.49 -1.18 1.27
N ALA A 107 -14.78 -0.33 2.02
CA ALA A 107 -15.17 1.06 2.20
C ALA A 107 -15.05 1.88 0.90
N LEU A 108 -14.01 1.64 0.09
CA LEU A 108 -13.85 2.30 -1.21
C LEU A 108 -14.97 1.92 -2.18
N VAL A 109 -15.29 0.62 -2.28
CA VAL A 109 -16.39 0.14 -3.14
C VAL A 109 -17.72 0.68 -2.66
N ARG A 110 -18.01 0.60 -1.35
CA ARG A 110 -19.24 1.13 -0.76
C ARG A 110 -19.40 2.63 -0.97
N GLY A 111 -18.29 3.37 -0.94
CA GLY A 111 -18.27 4.81 -1.20
C GLY A 111 -18.64 5.20 -2.63
N GLY A 112 -18.45 4.30 -3.60
CA GLY A 112 -18.97 4.41 -4.97
C GLY A 112 -18.36 5.55 -5.81
N GLN A 113 -17.34 6.25 -5.32
CA GLN A 113 -16.72 7.42 -5.96
C GLN A 113 -15.63 7.06 -6.96
N CYS A 114 -15.04 5.86 -6.85
CA CYS A 114 -13.96 5.38 -7.68
C CYS A 114 -14.20 3.92 -8.09
N ASP A 115 -13.58 3.52 -9.20
CA ASP A 115 -13.51 2.10 -9.59
C ASP A 115 -12.31 1.46 -8.89
N VAL A 116 -12.55 0.40 -8.11
CA VAL A 116 -11.52 -0.23 -7.27
C VAL A 116 -10.94 -1.45 -7.96
N SER A 117 -9.62 -1.51 -8.07
CA SER A 117 -8.85 -2.67 -8.53
C SER A 117 -7.87 -3.09 -7.44
N VAL A 118 -7.65 -4.39 -7.27
CA VAL A 118 -6.76 -4.92 -6.23
C VAL A 118 -5.69 -5.81 -6.85
N CYS A 119 -4.43 -5.59 -6.48
CA CYS A 119 -3.32 -6.49 -6.82
C CYS A 119 -2.43 -6.58 -5.58
N ALA A 120 -2.41 -7.73 -4.92
CA ALA A 120 -1.75 -7.89 -3.63
C ALA A 120 -1.03 -9.24 -3.50
N PRO A 121 -0.02 -9.34 -2.62
CA PRO A 121 0.67 -10.60 -2.37
C PRO A 121 -0.26 -11.70 -1.86
N GLU A 122 0.05 -12.96 -2.12
CA GLU A 122 -0.66 -14.12 -1.54
C GLU A 122 -0.43 -14.30 -0.04
N SER A 123 0.69 -13.76 0.46
CA SER A 123 1.16 -13.97 1.82
C SER A 123 1.88 -12.74 2.35
N ASN A 124 2.19 -12.74 3.64
CA ASN A 124 2.87 -11.61 4.27
C ASN A 124 4.27 -11.37 3.67
N LYS A 125 4.49 -10.15 3.18
CA LYS A 125 5.73 -9.59 2.62
C LYS A 125 6.09 -8.26 3.30
N SER A 126 5.71 -8.06 4.56
CA SER A 126 5.89 -6.79 5.29
C SER A 126 7.34 -6.31 5.35
N ALA A 127 8.29 -7.24 5.43
CA ALA A 127 9.73 -6.97 5.51
C ALA A 127 10.48 -7.26 4.18
N SER A 128 9.81 -7.14 3.03
CA SER A 128 10.43 -7.39 1.72
C SER A 128 11.34 -6.25 1.25
N ALA A 129 11.30 -5.09 1.91
CA ALA A 129 11.81 -3.83 1.36
C ALA A 129 11.29 -3.60 -0.08
N HIS A 130 12.03 -2.82 -0.88
CA HIS A 130 11.76 -2.65 -2.32
C HIS A 130 12.47 -3.72 -3.15
N SER A 131 12.16 -4.99 -2.90
CA SER A 131 12.60 -6.09 -3.74
C SER A 131 11.66 -6.29 -4.93
N VAL A 132 12.22 -6.70 -6.06
CA VAL A 132 11.50 -7.03 -7.29
C VAL A 132 11.97 -8.41 -7.74
N THR A 133 11.03 -9.25 -8.15
CA THR A 133 11.30 -10.63 -8.56
C THR A 133 11.82 -10.64 -10.00
N ILE A 134 13.12 -10.92 -10.17
CA ILE A 134 13.80 -10.91 -11.46
C ILE A 134 14.24 -12.33 -11.81
N ARG A 135 13.96 -12.76 -13.05
CA ARG A 135 14.32 -14.10 -13.61
C ARG A 135 13.59 -15.28 -12.97
N GLU A 136 12.61 -15.03 -12.11
CA GLU A 136 11.71 -16.04 -11.57
C GLU A 136 10.27 -15.78 -12.06
N THR A 137 9.45 -16.83 -12.08
CA THR A 137 8.06 -16.73 -12.53
C THR A 137 7.16 -16.36 -11.37
N LEU A 138 6.30 -15.36 -11.58
CA LEU A 138 5.21 -15.01 -10.66
C LEU A 138 3.94 -15.77 -11.06
N ALA A 139 3.28 -16.39 -10.09
CA ALA A 139 1.93 -16.90 -10.30
C ALA A 139 0.92 -15.81 -9.92
N VAL A 140 -0.17 -15.74 -10.68
CA VAL A 140 -1.25 -14.77 -10.49
C VAL A 140 -2.58 -15.49 -10.50
N THR A 141 -3.38 -15.28 -9.47
CA THR A 141 -4.70 -15.89 -9.31
C THR A 141 -5.75 -14.78 -9.26
N SER A 142 -6.81 -14.90 -10.06
CA SER A 142 -7.97 -14.01 -9.95
C SER A 142 -8.77 -14.39 -8.70
N VAL A 143 -9.11 -13.40 -7.88
CA VAL A 143 -9.92 -13.59 -6.68
C VAL A 143 -11.04 -12.57 -6.61
N GLU A 144 -12.09 -12.85 -5.85
CA GLU A 144 -13.19 -11.91 -5.61
C GLU A 144 -13.01 -11.23 -4.25
N ILE A 145 -13.00 -9.90 -4.23
CA ILE A 145 -12.98 -9.12 -2.99
C ILE A 145 -14.04 -8.03 -3.09
N THR A 146 -15.14 -8.19 -2.35
CA THR A 146 -16.09 -7.12 -2.05
C THR A 146 -16.51 -6.27 -3.25
N GLY A 147 -16.74 -6.90 -4.41
CA GLY A 147 -17.16 -6.21 -5.64
C GLY A 147 -16.04 -5.53 -6.45
N ALA A 148 -14.77 -5.67 -6.04
CA ALA A 148 -13.60 -5.21 -6.79
C ALA A 148 -12.95 -6.34 -7.59
N LYS A 149 -12.40 -6.01 -8.77
CA LYS A 149 -11.56 -6.94 -9.54
C LYS A 149 -10.22 -7.10 -8.83
N ALA A 150 -9.90 -8.31 -8.39
CA ALA A 150 -8.73 -8.56 -7.55
C ALA A 150 -7.83 -9.68 -8.10
N PHE A 151 -6.53 -9.51 -7.93
CA PHE A 151 -5.50 -10.50 -8.26
C PHE A 151 -4.57 -10.71 -7.08
N GLU A 152 -4.36 -11.98 -6.75
CA GLU A 152 -3.37 -12.47 -5.81
C GLU A 152 -2.08 -12.83 -6.55
N VAL A 153 -0.91 -12.45 -6.01
CA VAL A 153 0.40 -12.67 -6.67
C VAL A 153 1.40 -13.29 -5.69
N THR A 154 2.21 -14.26 -6.14
CA THR A 154 3.27 -14.88 -5.31
C THR A 154 4.44 -13.94 -4.96
N GLY A 155 4.47 -12.76 -5.59
CA GLY A 155 5.54 -11.78 -5.53
C GLY A 155 5.45 -10.81 -4.34
N THR A 156 6.20 -9.72 -4.47
CA THR A 156 6.26 -8.61 -3.49
C THR A 156 5.21 -7.54 -3.81
N PRO A 157 4.98 -6.56 -2.92
CA PRO A 157 4.10 -5.43 -3.22
C PRO A 157 4.58 -4.60 -4.43
N ALA A 158 5.89 -4.49 -4.63
CA ALA A 158 6.45 -3.84 -5.82
C ALA A 158 6.11 -4.63 -7.09
N ASP A 159 6.25 -5.96 -7.06
CA ASP A 159 5.83 -6.82 -8.18
C ASP A 159 4.33 -6.67 -8.48
N CYS A 160 3.49 -6.64 -7.44
CA CYS A 160 2.04 -6.50 -7.58
C CYS A 160 1.66 -5.19 -8.31
N VAL A 161 2.25 -4.07 -7.87
CA VAL A 161 1.99 -2.76 -8.48
C VAL A 161 2.55 -2.72 -9.90
N SER A 162 3.82 -3.10 -10.10
CA SER A 162 4.45 -3.10 -11.42
C SER A 162 3.67 -3.95 -12.43
N LEU A 163 3.25 -5.15 -12.02
CA LEU A 163 2.46 -6.06 -12.85
C LEU A 163 1.07 -5.49 -13.16
N ALA A 164 0.39 -4.86 -12.20
CA ALA A 164 -0.88 -4.20 -12.45
C ALA A 164 -0.73 -3.06 -13.47
N LEU A 165 0.34 -2.27 -13.36
CA LEU A 165 0.62 -1.13 -14.24
C LEU A 165 1.13 -1.52 -15.63
N SER A 166 1.59 -2.76 -15.81
CA SER A 166 1.98 -3.30 -17.12
C SER A 166 0.83 -3.42 -18.12
N GLY A 167 -0.42 -3.37 -17.64
CA GLY A 167 -1.62 -3.58 -18.46
C GLY A 167 -1.97 -5.06 -18.69
N ALA A 168 -1.22 -6.00 -18.11
CA ALA A 168 -1.47 -7.44 -18.29
C ALA A 168 -2.73 -7.94 -17.55
N LEU A 169 -3.11 -7.30 -16.44
CA LEU A 169 -4.18 -7.77 -15.54
C LEU A 169 -5.48 -6.94 -15.65
N PHE A 170 -5.35 -5.66 -16.00
CA PHE A 170 -6.44 -4.70 -15.97
C PHE A 170 -6.60 -4.00 -17.32
N SER A 171 -7.85 -3.67 -17.65
CA SER A 171 -8.20 -3.03 -18.92
C SER A 171 -8.11 -1.50 -18.87
N TRP A 172 -7.87 -0.92 -17.70
CA TRP A 172 -7.60 0.52 -17.57
C TRP A 172 -6.15 0.82 -17.98
N SER A 173 -5.91 2.03 -18.48
CA SER A 173 -4.57 2.46 -18.90
C SER A 173 -3.68 2.93 -17.75
N ARG A 174 -4.27 3.63 -16.77
CA ARG A 174 -3.55 4.18 -15.62
C ARG A 174 -4.50 4.46 -14.46
N PRO A 175 -4.16 4.09 -13.21
CA PRO A 175 -4.96 4.46 -12.05
C PRO A 175 -4.69 5.93 -11.67
N ALA A 176 -5.69 6.60 -11.10
CA ALA A 176 -5.54 7.95 -10.57
C ALA A 176 -4.70 7.95 -9.29
N LEU A 177 -4.84 6.91 -8.46
CA LEU A 177 -4.16 6.76 -7.18
C LEU A 177 -3.83 5.29 -6.91
N VAL A 178 -2.68 5.05 -6.27
CA VAL A 178 -2.35 3.75 -5.67
C VAL A 178 -2.37 3.85 -4.14
N ILE A 179 -3.05 2.94 -3.46
CA ILE A 179 -3.05 2.85 -2.00
C ILE A 179 -2.40 1.54 -1.58
N SER A 180 -1.36 1.63 -0.75
CA SER A 180 -0.70 0.48 -0.13
C SER A 180 -1.09 0.39 1.34
N GLY A 181 -1.97 -0.54 1.69
CA GLY A 181 -2.46 -0.74 3.05
C GLY A 181 -3.92 -1.23 3.14
N ILE A 182 -4.55 -1.19 4.32
CA ILE A 182 -3.95 -0.79 5.61
C ILE A 182 -3.09 -1.93 6.16
N ASN A 183 -1.82 -1.64 6.46
CA ASN A 183 -0.90 -2.66 6.96
C ASN A 183 -0.95 -2.76 8.49
N SER A 184 -0.74 -3.98 8.99
CA SER A 184 -0.57 -4.29 10.40
C SER A 184 0.84 -3.95 10.86
N GLY A 185 0.94 -3.02 11.82
CA GLY A 185 2.21 -2.58 12.39
C GLY A 185 2.67 -1.23 11.85
N SER A 186 3.44 -0.53 12.70
CA SER A 186 3.92 0.83 12.44
C SER A 186 4.93 0.89 11.32
N VAL A 187 4.73 1.80 10.35
CA VAL A 187 5.73 2.12 9.33
C VAL A 187 6.32 3.50 9.61
N CYS A 188 7.24 3.55 10.58
CA CYS A 188 7.89 4.78 11.06
C CYS A 188 9.41 4.67 11.07
N GLY A 189 10.06 5.82 11.04
CA GLY A 189 11.51 5.93 11.14
C GLY A 189 12.25 5.05 10.15
N HIS A 190 13.20 4.26 10.60
CA HIS A 190 13.99 3.38 9.72
C HIS A 190 13.23 2.14 9.25
N GLN A 191 12.06 1.80 9.83
CA GLN A 191 11.24 0.71 9.28
C GLN A 191 10.74 1.00 7.87
N ILE A 192 10.66 2.29 7.48
CA ILE A 192 10.31 2.72 6.13
C ILE A 192 11.22 2.09 5.06
N PHE A 193 12.50 1.83 5.38
CA PHE A 193 13.43 1.21 4.42
C PHE A 193 13.21 -0.29 4.21
N TYR A 194 12.68 -0.98 5.22
CA TYR A 194 12.42 -2.42 5.17
C TYR A 194 10.97 -2.75 4.78
N SER A 195 10.10 -1.73 4.76
CA SER A 195 8.67 -1.89 4.54
C SER A 195 8.33 -2.25 3.09
N GLY A 196 7.74 -3.42 2.90
CA GLY A 196 7.12 -3.81 1.62
C GLY A 196 5.93 -2.90 1.26
N ALA A 197 5.20 -2.38 2.25
CA ALA A 197 4.08 -1.49 2.00
C ALA A 197 4.53 -0.17 1.35
N VAL A 198 5.59 0.42 1.90
CA VAL A 198 6.21 1.62 1.31
C VAL A 198 6.76 1.30 -0.07
N ALA A 199 7.31 0.12 -0.29
CA ALA A 199 7.78 -0.30 -1.62
C ALA A 199 6.66 -0.33 -2.67
N GLY A 200 5.48 -0.86 -2.34
CA GLY A 200 4.33 -0.81 -3.26
C GLY A 200 3.92 0.62 -3.62
N ALA A 201 3.82 1.51 -2.62
CA ALA A 201 3.52 2.93 -2.88
C ALA A 201 4.65 3.64 -3.65
N ARG A 202 5.91 3.26 -3.41
CA ARG A 202 7.08 3.80 -4.10
C ARG A 202 7.16 3.36 -5.55
N GLU A 203 6.82 2.11 -5.84
CA GLU A 203 6.74 1.59 -7.20
C GLU A 203 5.73 2.40 -8.03
N ALA A 204 4.54 2.67 -7.48
CA ALA A 204 3.55 3.52 -8.13
C ALA A 204 4.10 4.92 -8.46
N LEU A 205 4.83 5.51 -7.50
CA LEU A 205 5.43 6.84 -7.66
C LEU A 205 6.56 6.85 -8.70
N MET A 206 7.34 5.78 -8.82
CA MET A 206 8.34 5.62 -9.90
C MET A 206 7.68 5.57 -11.29
N HIS A 207 6.44 5.09 -11.38
CA HIS A 207 5.58 5.19 -12.57
C HIS A 207 4.83 6.53 -12.67
N GLY A 208 5.17 7.52 -11.84
CA GLY A 208 4.60 8.87 -11.80
C GLY A 208 3.18 8.94 -11.23
N ILE A 209 2.69 7.89 -10.56
CA ILE A 209 1.32 7.80 -10.04
C ILE A 209 1.34 8.27 -8.57
N PRO A 210 0.45 9.19 -8.18
CA PRO A 210 0.24 9.53 -6.77
C PRO A 210 -0.01 8.28 -5.92
N SER A 211 0.57 8.23 -4.71
CA SER A 211 0.40 7.08 -3.85
C SER A 211 0.30 7.40 -2.36
N LEU A 212 -0.47 6.57 -1.67
CA LEU A 212 -0.62 6.58 -0.22
C LEU A 212 -0.06 5.27 0.36
N CYS A 213 0.63 5.36 1.48
CA CYS A 213 0.99 4.20 2.30
C CYS A 213 0.27 4.35 3.65
N ILE A 214 -0.55 3.37 4.03
CA ILE A 214 -1.36 3.44 5.25
C ILE A 214 -1.01 2.27 6.16
N SER A 215 -0.74 2.57 7.43
CA SER A 215 -0.39 1.60 8.45
C SER A 215 -1.13 1.88 9.76
N LEU A 216 -1.58 0.82 10.42
CA LEU A 216 -2.11 0.88 11.77
C LEU A 216 -1.00 0.44 12.72
N HIS A 217 -0.76 1.21 13.79
CA HIS A 217 0.14 0.84 14.89
C HIS A 217 -0.45 -0.31 15.73
N TRP A 218 -0.72 -1.42 15.07
CA TRP A 218 -1.36 -2.60 15.60
C TRP A 218 -0.35 -3.36 16.46
N LYS A 219 -0.75 -3.70 17.68
CA LYS A 219 0.04 -4.54 18.58
C LYS A 219 -0.72 -5.79 18.94
N LYS A 220 -0.01 -6.91 18.88
CA LYS A 220 -0.54 -8.18 19.37
C LYS A 220 -0.93 -8.03 20.85
N ASP A 221 -2.07 -8.60 21.21
CA ASP A 221 -2.66 -8.58 22.56
C ASP A 221 -3.24 -7.22 23.03
N GLU A 222 -2.96 -6.11 22.34
CA GLU A 222 -3.56 -4.78 22.62
C GLU A 222 -4.61 -4.36 21.59
N SER A 223 -4.45 -4.78 20.32
CA SER A 223 -5.31 -4.38 19.21
C SER A 223 -6.26 -5.48 18.77
N GLN A 224 -7.37 -5.09 18.14
CA GLN A 224 -8.40 -5.97 17.60
C GLN A 224 -8.52 -5.82 16.08
N GLU A 225 -9.07 -6.84 15.40
CA GLU A 225 -9.32 -6.74 13.95
C GLU A 225 -10.34 -5.63 13.62
N SER A 226 -11.26 -5.33 14.54
CA SER A 226 -12.21 -4.22 14.38
C SER A 226 -11.53 -2.86 14.23
N ASP A 227 -10.32 -2.69 14.79
CA ASP A 227 -9.58 -1.43 14.72
C ASP A 227 -9.21 -1.06 13.28
N PHE A 228 -9.14 -2.03 12.36
CA PHE A 228 -8.95 -1.75 10.94
C PHE A 228 -10.13 -1.00 10.32
N LYS A 229 -11.36 -1.21 10.81
CA LYS A 229 -12.53 -0.45 10.34
C LYS A 229 -12.45 1.00 10.80
N ASP A 230 -12.13 1.22 12.07
CA ASP A 230 -11.92 2.57 12.60
C ASP A 230 -10.76 3.29 11.88
N ALA A 231 -9.68 2.57 11.59
CA ALA A 231 -8.56 3.06 10.79
C ALA A 231 -8.99 3.49 9.38
N VAL A 232 -9.82 2.70 8.70
CA VAL A 232 -10.40 3.05 7.40
C VAL A 232 -11.26 4.30 7.52
N ASP A 233 -12.14 4.39 8.52
CA ASP A 233 -13.02 5.55 8.71
C ASP A 233 -12.25 6.87 8.95
N ILE A 234 -11.06 6.79 9.56
CA ILE A 234 -10.13 7.92 9.69
C ILE A 234 -9.53 8.30 8.33
N CYS A 235 -9.14 7.32 7.52
CA CYS A 235 -8.46 7.57 6.24
C CYS A 235 -9.39 7.94 5.09
N MET A 236 -10.67 7.56 5.12
CA MET A 236 -11.60 7.81 4.01
C MET A 236 -11.69 9.29 3.60
N PRO A 237 -11.86 10.27 4.52
CA PRO A 237 -11.88 11.69 4.14
C PRO A 237 -10.58 12.14 3.47
N LEU A 238 -9.43 11.60 3.91
CA LEU A 238 -8.12 11.92 3.37
C LEU A 238 -7.95 11.32 1.96
N ILE A 239 -8.37 10.08 1.75
CA ILE A 239 -8.36 9.43 0.44
C ILE A 239 -9.24 10.20 -0.55
N GLN A 240 -10.45 10.59 -0.13
CA GLN A 240 -11.35 11.39 -0.96
C GLN A 240 -10.76 12.78 -1.29
N ALA A 241 -10.10 13.42 -0.32
CA ALA A 241 -9.39 14.68 -0.55
C ALA A 241 -8.24 14.49 -1.55
N ALA A 242 -7.45 13.42 -1.41
CA ALA A 242 -6.36 13.10 -2.33
C ALA A 242 -6.88 12.91 -3.75
N ILE A 243 -7.95 12.14 -3.96
CA ILE A 243 -8.57 11.92 -5.28
C ILE A 243 -8.99 13.27 -5.90
N ARG A 244 -9.72 14.11 -5.16
CA ARG A 244 -10.14 15.44 -5.64
C ARG A 244 -8.94 16.34 -5.99
N ASP A 245 -7.90 16.32 -5.17
CA ASP A 245 -6.72 17.15 -5.38
C ASP A 245 -5.89 16.66 -6.59
N ILE A 246 -5.89 15.35 -6.86
CA ILE A 246 -5.29 14.75 -8.06
C ILE A 246 -6.05 15.19 -9.31
N GLU A 247 -7.38 15.11 -9.31
CA GLU A 247 -8.22 15.56 -10.43
C GLU A 247 -8.03 17.05 -10.75
N LYS A 248 -7.81 17.87 -9.71
CA LYS A 248 -7.50 19.30 -9.85
C LYS A 248 -6.04 19.59 -10.19
N GLY A 249 -5.17 18.59 -10.24
CA GLY A 249 -3.73 18.76 -10.47
C GLY A 249 -2.97 19.44 -9.32
N SER A 250 -3.57 19.51 -8.14
CA SER A 250 -3.03 20.15 -6.94
C SER A 250 -2.36 19.18 -5.95
N PHE A 251 -2.50 17.87 -6.17
CA PHE A 251 -1.84 16.86 -5.35
C PHE A 251 -0.31 16.93 -5.52
N PRO A 252 0.47 16.86 -4.43
CA PRO A 252 1.92 16.92 -4.48
C PRO A 252 2.52 15.87 -5.42
N ARG A 253 3.42 16.33 -6.29
CA ARG A 253 4.15 15.45 -7.20
C ARG A 253 5.37 14.88 -6.50
N SER A 254 5.81 13.71 -6.95
CA SER A 254 7.09 13.10 -6.56
C SER A 254 7.24 12.75 -5.07
N CYS A 255 6.12 12.60 -4.34
CA CYS A 255 6.13 12.13 -2.97
C CYS A 255 5.01 11.11 -2.68
N ILE A 256 5.29 10.23 -1.71
CA ILE A 256 4.32 9.32 -1.10
C ILE A 256 3.79 10.00 0.15
N LEU A 257 2.48 9.96 0.38
CA LEU A 257 1.91 10.32 1.68
C LEU A 257 1.82 9.06 2.55
N ASN A 258 2.73 8.95 3.53
CA ASN A 258 2.78 7.88 4.52
C ASN A 258 1.95 8.26 5.74
N ILE A 259 0.90 7.48 6.01
CA ILE A 259 -0.08 7.70 7.07
C ILE A 259 0.07 6.59 8.10
N GLY A 260 0.42 6.99 9.32
CA GLY A 260 0.42 6.12 10.48
C GLY A 260 -0.81 6.41 11.33
N ILE A 261 -1.56 5.38 11.69
CA ILE A 261 -2.73 5.47 12.56
C ILE A 261 -2.33 4.94 13.94
N PRO A 262 -2.67 5.65 15.04
CA PRO A 262 -2.28 5.23 16.38
C PRO A 262 -2.99 3.94 16.77
N ARG A 263 -2.49 3.29 17.84
CA ARG A 263 -2.95 1.97 18.30
C ARG A 263 -4.45 1.88 18.57
N PHE A 264 -5.04 2.98 19.02
CA PHE A 264 -6.46 3.11 19.30
C PHE A 264 -7.06 4.17 18.35
N PRO A 265 -7.45 3.77 17.12
CA PRO A 265 -7.90 4.72 16.11
C PRO A 265 -9.12 5.53 16.57
N SER A 266 -10.08 4.92 17.24
CA SER A 266 -11.27 5.59 17.77
C SER A 266 -10.98 6.70 18.80
N ALA A 267 -9.83 6.62 19.50
CA ALA A 267 -9.39 7.61 20.48
C ALA A 267 -8.32 8.58 19.95
N ASN A 268 -8.13 8.67 18.63
CA ASN A 268 -7.11 9.53 18.03
C ASN A 268 -7.33 11.02 18.36
N LYS A 269 -6.23 11.76 18.54
CA LYS A 269 -6.22 13.20 18.85
C LYS A 269 -6.28 14.11 17.61
N GLY A 270 -6.57 13.55 16.44
CA GLY A 270 -6.46 14.22 15.15
C GLY A 270 -5.16 13.88 14.42
N PHE A 271 -4.90 14.60 13.33
CA PHE A 271 -3.70 14.37 12.52
C PHE A 271 -2.60 15.35 12.86
N LYS A 272 -1.36 14.88 12.71
CA LYS A 272 -0.15 15.66 12.88
C LYS A 272 0.72 15.48 11.64
N LEU A 273 1.19 16.58 11.07
CA LEU A 273 2.26 16.53 10.08
C LEU A 273 3.57 16.22 10.80
N THR A 274 4.29 15.21 10.33
CA THR A 274 5.47 14.70 11.02
C THR A 274 6.72 14.68 10.13
N ARG A 275 7.87 14.57 10.80
CA ARG A 275 9.17 14.24 10.21
C ARG A 275 9.50 12.78 10.49
N GLN A 276 10.30 12.17 9.62
CA GLN A 276 10.78 10.81 9.82
C GLN A 276 11.69 10.75 11.06
N SER A 277 11.37 9.89 12.03
CA SER A 277 12.23 9.62 13.18
C SER A 277 13.45 8.76 12.82
N LEU A 278 14.40 8.65 13.74
CA LEU A 278 15.48 7.66 13.67
C LEU A 278 15.09 6.31 14.31
N TRP A 279 13.83 6.17 14.73
CA TRP A 279 13.35 4.97 15.42
C TRP A 279 13.58 3.73 14.56
N LYS A 280 14.12 2.68 15.18
CA LYS A 280 14.45 1.44 14.50
C LYS A 280 14.31 0.25 15.43
N LEU A 281 13.86 -0.86 14.87
CA LEU A 281 14.03 -2.16 15.48
C LEU A 281 15.51 -2.57 15.46
N THR A 282 16.00 -3.10 16.57
CA THR A 282 17.38 -3.59 16.63
C THR A 282 17.44 -5.03 16.14
N PRO A 283 18.23 -5.33 15.09
CA PRO A 283 18.39 -6.70 14.62
C PRO A 283 19.13 -7.54 15.67
N ASN A 284 18.59 -8.71 15.97
CA ASN A 284 19.17 -9.70 16.86
C ASN A 284 19.28 -11.05 16.15
N TRP A 285 20.51 -11.50 15.89
CA TRP A 285 20.77 -12.77 15.22
C TRP A 285 20.93 -13.89 16.25
N GLN A 286 20.03 -14.86 16.21
CA GLN A 286 20.06 -16.03 17.07
C GLN A 286 20.57 -17.25 16.31
N ALA A 287 21.54 -17.96 16.89
CA ALA A 287 22.02 -19.22 16.34
C ALA A 287 20.98 -20.33 16.53
N ILE A 288 20.68 -21.07 15.47
CA ILE A 288 19.75 -22.21 15.47
C ILE A 288 20.54 -23.51 15.33
N THR A 289 20.22 -24.49 16.16
CA THR A 289 20.79 -25.83 16.05
C THR A 289 20.21 -26.56 14.83
N ALA A 290 21.06 -27.25 14.07
CA ALA A 290 20.67 -27.93 12.83
C ALA A 290 19.47 -28.91 13.00
N ASN A 291 19.31 -29.52 14.18
CA ASN A 291 18.22 -30.45 14.50
C ASN A 291 16.86 -29.77 14.78
N ARG A 292 16.83 -28.43 14.94
CA ARG A 292 15.60 -27.63 15.07
C ARG A 292 15.26 -26.88 13.78
N ASN A 293 15.92 -27.24 12.67
CA ASN A 293 15.59 -26.72 11.36
C ASN A 293 14.52 -27.62 10.73
N PRO A 294 13.21 -27.32 10.83
CA PRO A 294 12.30 -27.89 9.87
C PRO A 294 12.79 -27.38 8.51
N SER A 295 13.04 -28.30 7.57
CA SER A 295 13.27 -28.00 6.16
C SER A 295 12.44 -26.78 5.72
N ALA A 296 13.01 -25.95 4.84
CA ALA A 296 12.44 -24.72 4.27
C ALA A 296 11.03 -24.85 3.62
N ALA A 297 10.39 -26.01 3.71
CA ALA A 297 9.02 -26.30 3.32
C ALA A 297 7.93 -25.77 4.29
N HIS A 298 8.25 -25.00 5.33
CA HIS A 298 7.25 -24.48 6.28
C HIS A 298 7.06 -22.95 6.26
N PHE A 299 7.58 -22.25 5.24
CA PHE A 299 7.06 -20.91 4.92
C PHE A 299 5.66 -20.97 4.26
N MET A 300 5.13 -22.17 4.04
CA MET A 300 3.77 -22.43 3.56
C MET A 300 3.03 -23.35 4.55
N SER A 301 2.49 -22.79 5.64
CA SER A 301 1.21 -23.21 6.26
C SER A 301 1.09 -22.62 7.66
N MET A 302 0.44 -21.46 7.80
CA MET A 302 -0.28 -21.12 9.02
C MET A 302 -1.74 -21.55 8.84
N HIS A 303 -1.96 -22.87 8.81
CA HIS A 303 -3.25 -23.49 9.13
C HIS A 303 -3.04 -25.01 9.31
N GLN A 304 -2.95 -25.46 10.56
CA GLN A 304 -3.18 -26.87 10.90
C GLN A 304 -4.14 -26.94 12.07
N SER A 305 -5.44 -26.85 11.76
CA SER A 305 -6.48 -27.49 12.55
C SER A 305 -7.06 -28.63 11.69
N LEU A 306 -7.22 -29.81 12.29
CA LEU A 306 -7.85 -31.05 11.77
C LEU A 306 -7.04 -32.06 10.91
N GLY A 307 -5.82 -31.80 10.46
CA GLY A 307 -5.06 -32.79 9.66
C GLY A 307 -4.44 -33.97 10.44
N VAL A 308 -4.20 -33.81 11.74
CA VAL A 308 -3.43 -34.78 12.56
C VAL A 308 -4.30 -35.91 13.14
N GLN A 309 -5.63 -35.77 13.16
CA GLN A 309 -6.53 -36.79 13.71
C GLN A 309 -6.96 -37.89 12.72
N LEU A 310 -6.69 -37.74 11.41
CA LEU A 310 -7.06 -38.74 10.39
C LEU A 310 -5.94 -39.72 10.02
N ALA A 311 -4.67 -39.39 10.28
CA ALA A 311 -3.54 -40.26 9.96
C ALA A 311 -3.32 -41.43 10.95
N GLN A 312 -4.05 -41.45 12.08
CA GLN A 312 -3.97 -42.51 13.09
C GLN A 312 -4.99 -43.65 12.86
N LEU A 313 -5.86 -43.55 11.85
CA LEU A 313 -6.87 -44.57 11.50
C LEU A 313 -6.55 -45.38 10.23
N GLY A 314 -5.41 -45.13 9.58
CA GLY A 314 -4.98 -45.87 8.37
C GLY A 314 -3.93 -46.97 8.60
N LYS A 315 -3.42 -47.14 9.83
CA LYS A 315 -2.32 -48.07 10.13
C LYS A 315 -2.73 -49.49 10.49
N ASP A 316 -4.03 -49.76 10.66
CA ASP A 316 -4.53 -51.11 10.99
C ASP A 316 -5.17 -51.86 9.80
N ALA A 317 -5.14 -51.30 8.58
CA ALA A 317 -5.84 -51.87 7.42
C ALA A 317 -4.94 -52.42 6.29
N SER A 318 -3.61 -52.47 6.44
CA SER A 318 -2.72 -52.96 5.38
C SER A 318 -1.76 -54.06 5.83
N ALA A 319 -2.28 -55.01 6.59
CA ALA A 319 -1.64 -56.29 6.88
C ALA A 319 -2.45 -57.46 6.27
N ALA A 320 -2.71 -57.43 4.97
CA ALA A 320 -3.21 -58.58 4.20
C ALA A 320 -3.09 -58.31 2.70
N GLY A 321 -1.97 -58.72 2.08
CA GLY A 321 -1.72 -58.39 0.66
C GLY A 321 -0.53 -59.08 0.01
N ALA A 322 -0.43 -60.40 0.21
CA ALA A 322 0.11 -61.41 -0.71
C ALA A 322 1.45 -61.18 -1.46
N ALA A 323 2.36 -62.12 -1.18
CA ALA A 323 3.51 -62.52 -1.97
C ALA A 323 3.24 -62.76 -3.48
N ARG A 324 4.21 -62.39 -4.33
CA ARG A 324 4.86 -63.23 -5.39
C ARG A 324 5.52 -62.37 -6.50
N ARG A 325 6.84 -62.51 -6.70
CA ARG A 325 7.54 -62.97 -7.93
C ARG A 325 8.97 -62.43 -8.05
N ILE A 326 9.82 -63.32 -8.55
CA ILE A 326 11.28 -63.29 -8.73
C ILE A 326 11.63 -62.90 -10.18
N ASN A 327 12.81 -62.25 -10.35
CA ASN A 327 13.66 -62.05 -11.55
C ASN A 327 13.12 -61.36 -12.81
N ALA A 328 13.83 -60.30 -13.23
CA ALA A 328 14.33 -60.14 -14.60
C ALA A 328 15.51 -59.15 -14.65
N GLN A 329 16.66 -59.63 -15.16
CA GLN A 329 17.85 -58.85 -15.50
C GLN A 329 17.61 -57.95 -16.72
N ARG A 330 18.28 -56.79 -16.78
CA ARG A 330 18.98 -56.33 -18.00
C ARG A 330 20.05 -55.27 -17.68
N LYS A 331 21.27 -55.57 -18.14
CA LYS A 331 22.47 -54.72 -18.15
C LYS A 331 22.23 -53.44 -18.96
N THR A 332 22.82 -52.33 -18.53
CA THR A 332 23.28 -51.28 -19.47
C THR A 332 24.67 -50.83 -19.05
N VAL A 333 25.52 -50.79 -20.06
CA VAL A 333 26.99 -50.69 -20.15
C VAL A 333 27.57 -49.48 -19.42
N GLU A 334 28.62 -49.72 -18.62
CA GLU A 334 29.55 -48.69 -18.14
C GLU A 334 30.49 -48.29 -19.29
N VAL A 335 30.60 -46.98 -19.55
CA VAL A 335 31.65 -46.41 -20.39
C VAL A 335 32.63 -45.71 -19.44
N GLU A 336 33.82 -46.30 -19.28
CA GLU A 336 34.96 -45.66 -18.63
C GLU A 336 35.42 -44.46 -19.47
N SER A 337 35.28 -43.26 -18.92
CA SER A 337 36.03 -42.09 -19.38
C SER A 337 37.22 -41.88 -18.44
N VAL A 338 38.41 -42.19 -18.92
CA VAL A 338 39.68 -41.84 -18.27
C VAL A 338 39.89 -40.33 -18.47
N ALA A 339 39.51 -39.54 -17.47
CA ALA A 339 40.00 -38.18 -17.29
C ALA A 339 40.59 -38.11 -15.89
N ALA A 340 41.87 -37.71 -15.81
CA ALA A 340 42.62 -37.58 -14.57
C ALA A 340 41.92 -36.58 -13.63
N ALA A 341 41.10 -37.09 -12.72
CA ALA A 341 40.50 -36.31 -11.65
C ALA A 341 41.55 -36.10 -10.57
N GLY A 342 42.12 -34.89 -10.53
CA GLY A 342 42.70 -34.39 -9.28
C GLY A 342 41.65 -34.56 -8.18
N LYS A 343 42.02 -35.18 -7.05
CA LYS A 343 41.13 -35.36 -5.90
C LYS A 343 40.44 -34.01 -5.62
N PRO A 344 39.11 -33.91 -5.67
CA PRO A 344 38.47 -32.72 -5.13
C PRO A 344 38.78 -32.74 -3.63
N GLU A 345 39.52 -31.74 -3.15
CA GLU A 345 39.59 -31.46 -1.72
C GLU A 345 38.14 -31.32 -1.23
N THR A 346 37.68 -32.30 -0.46
CA THR A 346 36.38 -32.26 0.19
C THR A 346 36.43 -31.11 1.19
N ARG A 347 36.06 -29.92 0.73
CA ARG A 347 35.93 -28.74 1.58
C ARG A 347 34.84 -29.07 2.59
N GLU A 348 35.22 -29.26 3.84
CA GLU A 348 34.29 -29.56 4.91
C GLU A 348 33.39 -28.33 5.12
N VAL A 349 32.19 -28.35 4.54
CA VAL A 349 31.25 -27.21 4.61
C VAL A 349 30.45 -27.32 5.90
N VAL A 350 30.93 -26.64 6.95
CA VAL A 350 30.16 -26.48 8.19
C VAL A 350 29.08 -25.41 7.98
N LYS A 351 27.83 -25.83 7.77
CA LYS A 351 26.67 -24.93 7.70
C LYS A 351 26.27 -24.47 9.11
N LYS A 352 26.18 -23.15 9.32
CA LYS A 352 25.64 -22.54 10.54
C LYS A 352 24.31 -21.88 10.21
N PHE A 353 23.30 -22.10 11.06
CA PHE A 353 21.96 -21.55 10.86
C PHE A 353 21.71 -20.42 11.85
N PHE A 354 21.12 -19.34 11.37
CA PHE A 354 20.75 -18.20 12.18
C PHE A 354 19.34 -17.74 11.81
N ARG A 355 18.63 -17.16 12.78
CA ARG A 355 17.37 -16.46 12.57
C ARG A 355 17.53 -15.03 13.03
N LEU A 356 16.99 -14.11 12.23
CA LEU A 356 16.87 -12.71 12.59
C LEU A 356 15.57 -12.51 13.36
N GLU A 357 15.69 -11.92 14.54
CA GLU A 357 14.57 -11.37 15.31
C GLU A 357 14.81 -9.88 15.53
N PHE A 358 13.73 -9.14 15.76
CA PHE A 358 13.78 -7.71 16.01
C PHE A 358 13.42 -7.44 17.46
N LEU A 359 14.24 -6.64 18.13
CA LEU A 359 13.98 -6.17 19.48
C LEU A 359 13.47 -4.73 19.42
N ASP A 360 12.39 -4.45 20.15
CA ASP A 360 11.97 -3.10 20.45
C ASP A 360 13.01 -2.47 21.39
N LYS A 361 13.75 -1.49 20.87
CA LYS A 361 14.48 -0.56 21.73
C LYS A 361 13.68 0.73 21.78
N GLN A 362 13.35 1.15 22.99
CA GLN A 362 12.87 2.50 23.20
C GLN A 362 14.01 3.46 22.87
N GLN A 363 13.77 4.32 21.89
CA GLN A 363 14.65 5.45 21.60
C GLN A 363 14.03 6.67 22.29
N GLU A 364 14.77 7.27 23.21
CA GLU A 364 14.39 8.52 23.86
C GLU A 364 14.65 9.68 22.89
N ASP A 365 13.75 9.85 21.93
CA ASP A 365 13.67 11.09 21.16
C ASP A 365 12.48 11.91 21.69
N LEU A 366 12.75 13.14 22.13
CA LEU A 366 11.78 14.03 22.78
C LEU A 366 11.04 14.91 21.78
N ASP A 367 11.42 14.89 20.50
CA ASP A 367 10.76 15.68 19.48
C ASP A 367 9.37 15.11 19.13
N GLU A 368 8.33 15.81 19.57
CA GLU A 368 6.93 15.41 19.36
C GLU A 368 6.50 15.42 17.89
N ASP A 369 7.23 16.10 17.00
CA ASP A 369 6.90 16.17 15.57
C ASP A 369 7.44 14.97 14.78
N LEU A 370 8.01 13.98 15.46
CA LEU A 370 8.48 12.74 14.87
C LEU A 370 7.35 11.74 14.67
N ASP A 371 7.37 11.04 13.53
CA ASP A 371 6.33 10.09 13.13
C ASP A 371 6.01 9.03 14.20
N PHE A 372 7.02 8.38 14.76
CA PHE A 372 6.86 7.38 15.82
C PHE A 372 6.31 7.99 17.10
N ARG A 373 6.77 9.19 17.48
CA ARG A 373 6.34 9.86 18.71
C ARG A 373 4.88 10.32 18.61
N ALA A 374 4.48 10.87 17.47
CA ALA A 374 3.10 11.23 17.19
C ALA A 374 2.14 10.04 17.36
N LEU A 375 2.53 8.84 16.91
CA LEU A 375 1.72 7.63 17.08
C LEU A 375 1.58 7.20 18.54
N GLU A 376 2.69 7.21 19.30
CA GLU A 376 2.66 6.90 20.73
C GLU A 376 1.84 7.93 21.52
N ASP A 377 1.85 9.19 21.09
CA ASP A 377 1.04 10.27 21.68
C ASP A 377 -0.43 10.25 21.21
N GLY A 378 -0.83 9.31 20.35
CA GLY A 378 -2.22 9.11 19.92
C GLY A 378 -2.66 9.99 18.74
N PHE A 379 -1.73 10.57 17.99
CA PHE A 379 -2.02 11.31 16.76
C PHE A 379 -1.91 10.40 15.53
N VAL A 380 -2.67 10.74 14.48
CA VAL A 380 -2.46 10.18 13.14
C VAL A 380 -1.27 10.90 12.51
N SER A 381 -0.18 10.18 12.28
CA SER A 381 1.03 10.73 11.66
C SER A 381 0.85 10.85 10.14
N SER A 382 1.14 12.02 9.59
CA SER A 382 1.18 12.30 8.15
C SER A 382 2.59 12.71 7.74
N LEU A 383 3.29 11.85 7.00
CA LEU A 383 4.68 12.04 6.58
C LEU A 383 4.78 11.99 5.05
N PHE A 384 5.40 13.00 4.45
CA PHE A 384 5.70 13.00 3.01
C PHE A 384 7.07 12.39 2.75
N LEU A 385 7.12 11.34 1.95
CA LEU A 385 8.36 10.68 1.53
C LEU A 385 8.67 11.05 0.08
N SER A 386 9.71 11.87 -0.13
CA SER A 386 10.16 12.27 -1.47
C SER A 386 11.07 11.20 -2.09
N LEU A 387 10.92 10.96 -3.40
CA LEU A 387 11.91 10.22 -4.20
C LEU A 387 13.06 11.10 -4.71
N SER A 388 12.87 12.42 -4.73
CA SER A 388 13.93 13.37 -5.04
C SER A 388 14.73 13.64 -3.76
N LEU A 389 15.90 13.02 -3.67
CA LEU A 389 17.03 13.60 -2.94
C LEU A 389 17.51 14.79 -3.77
N SER A 390 16.92 15.97 -3.58
CA SER A 390 17.65 17.20 -3.85
C SER A 390 18.67 17.30 -2.71
N LEU A 391 19.84 16.69 -2.90
CA LEU A 391 21.02 16.87 -2.06
C LEU A 391 21.58 18.29 -2.24
#